data_AF-E2B818-F1
#
_entry.id   AF-E2B818-F1
#
_cell.length_a   1.000
_cell.length_b   1.000
_cell.length_c   1.000
_cell.angle_alpha   90.00
_cell.angle_beta   90.00
_cell.angle_gamma   90.00
#
_symmetry.space_group_name_H-M   'P 1'
#
loop_
_entity.id
_entity.type
_entity.pdbx_description
1 polymer ?
#
loop_
_entity_poly.entity_id
_entity_poly.type
_entity_poly.pdbx_seq_one_letter_code
_entity_poly.pdbx_strand_id
1 'polypeptide(L)'
;MLQMRCMFRWILWLLMGMVTQAYVTHEKFIEVHELSSMESLIDQLAPVDPALHAFPTTPTVPLLPNCMKQGYLRDPFNCGKFYRCEHSYSVPMAFYCQSGLIFNMHTESCDHLQYVQC
;
A
#
# COMPACT_ATOMS: atom_id res chain seq x y z
N MET A 1 -4.71 -50.99 -9.76
CA MET A 1 -4.19 -49.83 -10.53
C MET A 1 -4.99 -48.53 -10.35
N LEU A 2 -6.29 -48.58 -10.00
CA LEU A 2 -7.12 -47.37 -9.80
C LEU A 2 -6.91 -46.67 -8.43
N GLN A 3 -6.61 -47.45 -7.38
CA GLN A 3 -6.36 -46.95 -6.00
C GLN A 3 -5.09 -46.08 -5.89
N MET A 4 -4.03 -46.46 -6.58
CA MET A 4 -2.72 -45.79 -6.50
C MET A 4 -2.73 -44.41 -7.18
N ARG A 5 -3.60 -44.22 -8.21
CA ARG A 5 -3.79 -42.95 -8.91
C ARG A 5 -4.51 -41.91 -8.02
N CYS A 6 -5.37 -42.36 -7.11
CA CYS A 6 -6.04 -41.47 -6.14
C CYS A 6 -5.09 -41.01 -5.04
N MET A 7 -4.24 -41.89 -4.50
CA MET A 7 -3.21 -41.51 -3.52
C MET A 7 -2.23 -40.48 -4.08
N PHE A 8 -1.75 -40.66 -5.32
CA PHE A 8 -0.85 -39.68 -5.96
C PHE A 8 -1.52 -38.31 -6.17
N ARG A 9 -2.81 -38.29 -6.52
CA ARG A 9 -3.56 -37.04 -6.66
C ARG A 9 -3.73 -36.34 -5.31
N TRP A 10 -3.98 -37.09 -4.24
CA TRP A 10 -4.04 -36.57 -2.87
C TRP A 10 -2.68 -36.03 -2.39
N ILE A 11 -1.59 -36.75 -2.63
CA ILE A 11 -0.24 -36.31 -2.27
C ILE A 11 0.14 -35.05 -3.05
N LEU A 12 -0.18 -34.98 -4.35
CA LEU A 12 0.07 -33.78 -5.16
C LEU A 12 -0.77 -32.59 -4.68
N TRP A 13 -2.03 -32.79 -4.29
CA TRP A 13 -2.87 -31.75 -3.68
C TRP A 13 -2.38 -31.31 -2.31
N LEU A 14 -1.87 -32.22 -1.45
CA LEU A 14 -1.28 -31.89 -0.15
C LEU A 14 0.03 -31.11 -0.31
N LEU A 15 0.91 -31.53 -1.23
CA LEU A 15 2.14 -30.81 -1.51
C LEU A 15 1.86 -29.43 -2.13
N MET A 16 0.95 -29.35 -3.09
CA MET A 16 0.55 -28.06 -3.68
C MET A 16 -0.11 -27.16 -2.62
N GLY A 17 -1.02 -27.70 -1.79
CA GLY A 17 -1.67 -26.97 -0.70
C GLY A 17 -0.70 -26.42 0.34
N MET A 18 0.31 -27.18 0.74
CA MET A 18 1.35 -26.72 1.67
C MET A 18 2.25 -25.66 1.06
N VAL A 19 2.59 -25.80 -0.22
CA VAL A 19 3.28 -24.74 -0.97
C VAL A 19 2.37 -23.50 -1.02
N THR A 20 1.04 -23.67 -1.09
CA THR A 20 0.07 -22.57 -1.13
C THR A 20 -0.04 -21.69 0.11
N GLN A 21 0.08 -22.28 1.29
CA GLN A 21 0.05 -21.50 2.52
C GLN A 21 1.35 -20.70 2.77
N ALA A 22 2.48 -21.13 2.22
CA ALA A 22 3.79 -20.52 2.49
C ALA A 22 4.07 -19.22 1.71
N TYR A 23 3.34 -18.97 0.62
CA TYR A 23 3.53 -17.77 -0.21
C TYR A 23 2.52 -16.66 0.07
N VAL A 24 1.59 -16.84 1.01
CA VAL A 24 0.72 -15.75 1.47
C VAL A 24 1.55 -14.85 2.38
N THR A 25 2.34 -13.95 1.78
CA THR A 25 2.98 -12.86 2.50
C THR A 25 1.87 -11.96 3.01
N HIS A 26 1.65 -11.94 4.33
CA HIS A 26 0.74 -10.99 4.97
C HIS A 26 1.05 -9.59 4.43
N GLU A 27 0.09 -8.96 3.75
CA GLU A 27 0.31 -7.68 3.09
C GLU A 27 0.76 -6.65 4.13
N LYS A 28 1.98 -6.09 3.95
CA LYS A 28 2.58 -5.12 4.88
C LYS A 28 2.20 -3.67 4.56
N PHE A 29 1.28 -3.48 3.63
CA PHE A 29 0.80 -2.19 3.16
C PHE A 29 -0.72 -2.14 3.16
N ILE A 30 -1.28 -0.93 3.21
CA ILE A 30 -2.71 -0.64 3.18
C ILE A 30 -2.94 0.25 1.95
N GLU A 31 -3.82 -0.18 1.05
CA GLU A 31 -4.24 0.61 -0.12
C GLU A 31 -5.14 1.77 0.30
N VAL A 32 -4.89 2.97 -0.26
CA VAL A 32 -5.64 4.19 0.10
C VAL A 32 -6.99 4.29 -0.63
N HIS A 33 -7.30 3.38 -1.55
CA HIS A 33 -8.37 3.52 -2.54
C HIS A 33 -9.81 3.33 -2.00
N GLU A 34 -10.02 3.14 -0.69
CA GLU A 34 -11.38 2.98 -0.11
C GLU A 34 -11.64 3.74 1.20
N LEU A 35 -11.04 4.92 1.43
CA LEU A 35 -11.55 5.85 2.47
C LEU A 35 -12.19 7.14 1.92
N SER A 36 -12.48 7.22 0.62
CA SER A 36 -13.12 8.41 0.02
C SER A 36 -14.42 8.17 -0.72
N SER A 37 -14.99 6.95 -0.73
CA SER A 37 -16.23 6.66 -1.49
C SER A 37 -17.42 6.12 -0.70
N MET A 38 -17.34 5.96 0.63
CA MET A 38 -18.57 5.77 1.44
C MET A 38 -18.51 6.38 2.85
N GLU A 39 -17.84 7.52 3.03
CA GLU A 39 -18.07 8.35 4.22
C GLU A 39 -18.93 9.56 3.85
N SER A 40 -20.17 9.24 3.45
CA SER A 40 -21.22 10.23 3.27
C SER A 40 -21.83 10.59 4.63
N LEU A 41 -21.54 11.82 5.07
CA LEU A 41 -22.38 12.66 5.93
C LEU A 41 -22.62 12.19 7.39
N ILE A 42 -21.67 12.46 8.31
CA ILE A 42 -22.03 12.79 9.71
C ILE A 42 -21.18 13.99 10.21
N ASP A 43 -21.92 15.01 10.65
CA ASP A 43 -21.59 16.16 11.51
C ASP A 43 -20.66 17.29 11.02
N GLN A 44 -21.30 18.23 10.33
CA GLN A 44 -21.05 19.65 10.52
C GLN A 44 -21.32 20.04 11.97
N LEU A 45 -20.27 20.50 12.66
CA LEU A 45 -20.30 21.70 13.50
C LEU A 45 -18.85 22.20 13.55
N ALA A 46 -18.48 23.00 12.55
CA ALA A 46 -17.19 23.67 12.53
C ALA A 46 -17.04 24.54 13.79
N PRO A 47 -15.97 24.37 14.59
CA PRO A 47 -15.61 25.36 15.59
C PRO A 47 -15.23 26.66 14.87
N VAL A 48 -15.96 27.74 15.16
CA VAL A 48 -15.53 29.09 14.76
C VAL A 48 -14.42 29.50 15.70
N ASP A 49 -13.19 29.62 15.23
CA ASP A 49 -12.20 30.48 15.90
C ASP A 49 -11.31 31.22 14.88
N PRO A 50 -11.20 32.56 14.96
CA PRO A 50 -10.49 33.37 13.98
C PRO A 50 -9.01 33.48 14.32
N ALA A 51 -8.21 32.89 13.43
CA ALA A 51 -6.84 33.27 13.12
C ALA A 51 -5.72 32.81 14.09
N LEU A 52 -4.57 32.55 13.44
CA LEU A 52 -3.19 32.51 13.98
C LEU A 52 -2.81 31.14 14.55
N HIS A 53 -2.09 30.27 13.84
CA HIS A 53 -0.77 30.52 13.24
C HIS A 53 -0.42 29.52 12.13
N ALA A 54 0.09 30.05 11.02
CA ALA A 54 1.04 29.44 10.07
C ALA A 54 0.65 28.17 9.29
N PHE A 55 -0.26 28.30 8.31
CA PHE A 55 -0.23 27.45 7.11
C PHE A 55 -0.56 28.27 5.86
N PRO A 56 0.16 28.08 4.74
CA PRO A 56 -0.22 28.68 3.46
C PRO A 56 -1.63 28.20 3.09
N THR A 57 -2.59 29.12 3.00
CA THR A 57 -4.01 28.90 2.71
C THR A 57 -4.31 28.59 1.24
N THR A 58 -3.29 28.24 0.45
CA THR A 58 -3.53 27.67 -0.87
C THR A 58 -3.95 26.21 -0.66
N PRO A 59 -5.11 25.76 -1.18
CA PRO A 59 -5.35 24.32 -1.34
C PRO A 59 -4.28 23.82 -2.31
N THR A 60 -3.14 23.45 -1.75
CA THR A 60 -2.09 22.75 -2.48
C THR A 60 -2.73 21.42 -2.75
N VAL A 61 -3.34 21.27 -3.93
CA VAL A 61 -3.64 19.97 -4.51
C VAL A 61 -2.44 19.11 -4.15
N PRO A 62 -2.59 18.04 -3.35
CA PRO A 62 -1.47 17.20 -2.98
C PRO A 62 -0.75 16.90 -4.28
N LEU A 63 0.48 17.37 -4.42
CA LEU A 63 1.22 17.29 -5.68
C LEU A 63 1.50 15.81 -5.92
N LEU A 64 0.53 15.16 -6.55
CA LEU A 64 0.55 13.74 -6.77
C LEU A 64 1.73 13.47 -7.71
N PRO A 65 2.64 12.55 -7.35
CA PRO A 65 3.83 12.35 -8.16
C PRO A 65 3.41 11.86 -9.54
N ASN A 66 3.99 12.44 -10.59
CA ASN A 66 3.69 12.01 -11.94
C ASN A 66 4.39 10.68 -12.23
N CYS A 67 3.64 9.65 -12.63
CA CYS A 67 4.20 8.38 -13.07
C CYS A 67 4.90 8.57 -14.41
N MET A 68 6.22 8.75 -14.44
CA MET A 68 6.97 8.80 -15.70
C MET A 68 7.16 7.40 -16.31
N LYS A 69 7.19 6.37 -15.47
CA LYS A 69 7.38 4.97 -15.82
C LYS A 69 6.64 4.07 -14.83
N GLN A 70 6.42 2.82 -15.22
CA GLN A 70 5.94 1.77 -14.31
C GLN A 70 6.91 1.56 -13.13
N GLY A 71 6.37 1.19 -11.97
CA GLY A 71 7.14 0.88 -10.76
C GLY A 71 6.63 1.63 -9.53
N TYR A 72 7.52 1.83 -8.56
CA TYR A 72 7.18 2.45 -7.28
C TYR A 72 7.84 3.82 -7.11
N LEU A 73 7.17 4.73 -6.38
CA LEU A 73 7.71 6.04 -5.98
C LEU A 73 7.52 6.25 -4.47
N ARG A 74 8.52 6.81 -3.77
CA ARG A 74 8.39 7.17 -2.35
C ARG A 74 7.73 8.52 -2.23
N ASP A 75 6.91 8.70 -1.20
CA ASP A 75 6.48 10.03 -0.81
C ASP A 75 7.68 10.79 -0.18
N PRO A 76 7.99 12.02 -0.63
CA PRO A 76 9.15 12.77 -0.14
C PRO A 76 8.97 13.33 1.28
N PHE A 77 7.75 13.33 1.81
CA PHE A 77 7.43 13.90 3.13
C PHE A 77 6.96 12.84 4.13
N ASN A 78 6.56 11.65 3.64
CA ASN A 78 6.12 10.55 4.49
C ASN A 78 6.77 9.22 4.09
N CYS A 79 7.76 8.80 4.86
CA CYS A 79 8.54 7.57 4.64
C CYS A 79 7.70 6.28 4.67
N GLY A 80 6.59 6.30 5.41
CA GLY A 80 5.63 5.20 5.47
C GLY A 80 4.66 5.20 4.29
N LYS A 81 4.74 6.15 3.36
CA LYS A 81 3.85 6.27 2.22
C LYS A 81 4.61 6.10 0.91
N PHE A 82 3.99 5.37 -0.01
CA PHE A 82 4.53 5.16 -1.34
C PHE A 82 3.42 5.10 -2.38
N TYR A 83 3.83 5.13 -3.63
CA TYR A 83 2.95 5.11 -4.78
C TYR A 83 3.35 3.98 -5.72
N ARG A 84 2.37 3.29 -6.28
CA ARG A 84 2.55 2.31 -7.37
C ARG A 84 2.00 2.89 -8.66
N CYS A 85 2.83 2.85 -9.70
CA CYS A 85 2.50 3.20 -11.07
C CYS A 85 2.38 1.91 -11.88
N GLU A 86 1.19 1.60 -12.38
CA GLU A 86 0.99 0.40 -13.18
C GLU A 86 1.68 0.51 -14.54
N HIS A 87 1.65 1.68 -15.17
CA HIS A 87 2.23 1.95 -16.48
C HIS A 87 2.82 3.37 -16.53
N SER A 88 3.52 3.71 -17.61
CA SER A 88 3.95 5.09 -17.84
C SER A 88 2.75 6.03 -17.98
N TYR A 89 2.81 7.18 -17.31
CA TYR A 89 1.77 8.22 -17.26
C TYR A 89 0.43 7.78 -16.65
N SER A 90 0.41 6.67 -15.90
CA SER A 90 -0.79 6.25 -15.14
C SER A 90 -1.05 7.15 -13.93
N VAL A 91 -2.28 7.13 -13.42
CA VAL A 91 -2.56 7.71 -12.10
C VAL A 91 -1.86 6.84 -11.04
N PRO A 92 -1.03 7.40 -10.15
CA PRO A 92 -0.41 6.61 -9.09
C PRO A 92 -1.42 6.20 -8.03
N MET A 93 -1.34 4.95 -7.61
CA MET A 93 -2.09 4.41 -6.47
C MET A 93 -1.26 4.61 -5.20
N ALA A 94 -1.83 5.24 -4.18
CA ALA A 94 -1.15 5.49 -2.92
C ALA A 94 -1.33 4.31 -1.95
N PHE A 95 -0.27 4.01 -1.19
CA PHE A 95 -0.23 2.97 -0.18
C PHE A 95 0.48 3.48 1.07
N TYR A 96 0.11 2.95 2.23
CA TYR A 96 0.83 3.15 3.48
C TYR A 96 1.40 1.84 4.00
N CYS A 97 2.64 1.87 4.45
CA CYS A 97 3.22 0.82 5.27
C CYS A 97 2.52 0.75 6.63
N GLN A 98 2.45 -0.46 7.18
CA GLN A 98 2.02 -0.66 8.57
C GLN A 98 2.91 0.11 9.55
N SER A 99 2.36 0.44 10.72
CA SER A 99 2.98 1.29 11.73
C SER A 99 4.44 0.91 12.03
N GLY A 100 5.34 1.88 11.92
CA GLY A 100 6.77 1.73 12.21
C GLY A 100 7.61 1.16 11.07
N LEU A 101 7.01 0.87 9.91
CA LEU A 101 7.71 0.44 8.71
C LEU A 101 7.82 1.58 7.68
N ILE A 102 8.82 1.48 6.82
CA ILE A 102 9.14 2.44 5.75
C ILE A 102 9.23 1.71 4.43
N PHE A 103 8.80 2.35 3.35
CA PHE A 103 8.91 1.76 2.02
C PHE A 103 10.37 1.66 1.55
N ASN A 104 10.81 0.44 1.29
CA ASN A 104 12.12 0.13 0.77
C ASN A 104 12.06 -0.07 -0.75
N MET A 105 12.64 0.87 -1.49
CA MET A 105 12.72 0.84 -2.96
C MET A 105 13.52 -0.34 -3.51
N HIS A 106 14.46 -0.89 -2.73
CA HIS A 106 15.30 -1.98 -3.18
C HIS A 106 14.56 -3.33 -3.12
N THR A 107 13.72 -3.51 -2.10
CA THR A 107 12.94 -4.73 -1.89
C THR A 107 11.48 -4.60 -2.35
N GLU A 108 11.09 -3.40 -2.79
CA GLU A 108 9.72 -3.03 -3.18
C GLU A 108 8.68 -3.37 -2.09
N SER A 109 9.08 -3.26 -0.82
CA SER A 109 8.27 -3.66 0.32
C SER A 109 8.50 -2.77 1.53
N CYS A 110 7.58 -2.84 2.50
CA CYS A 110 7.70 -2.15 3.77
C CYS A 110 8.68 -2.88 4.69
N ASP A 111 9.70 -2.16 5.14
CA ASP A 111 10.83 -2.68 5.90
C ASP A 111 11.10 -1.82 7.14
N HIS A 112 11.91 -2.33 8.05
CA HIS A 112 12.28 -1.62 9.26
C HIS A 112 13.29 -0.50 8.97
N LEU A 113 13.16 0.61 9.72
CA LEU A 113 14.06 1.77 9.72
C LEU A 113 15.56 1.45 9.77
N GLN A 114 15.95 0.31 10.31
CA GLN A 114 17.35 -0.14 10.40
C GLN A 114 17.93 -0.63 9.06
N TYR A 115 17.08 -0.99 8.10
CA TYR A 115 17.47 -1.54 6.80
C TYR A 115 17.22 -0.57 5.63
N VAL A 116 16.39 0.45 5.85
CA VAL A 116 16.04 1.46 4.84
C VAL A 116 16.06 2.85 5.45
N GLN A 117 16.77 3.76 4.79
CA GLN A 117 16.68 5.19 5.08
C GLN A 117 15.52 5.82 4.30
N CYS A 118 14.78 6.66 5.01
CA CYS A 118 14.06 7.75 4.39
C CYS A 118 15.08 8.83 4.00
#